data_AF-V7D9J9-F1
#
_entry.id   AF-V7D9J9-F1
#
_cell.length_a   1.000
_cell.length_b   1.000
_cell.length_c   1.000
_cell.angle_alpha   90.00
_cell.angle_beta   90.00
_cell.angle_gamma   90.00
#
_symmetry.space_group_name_H-M   'P 1'
#
loop_
_entity.id
_entity.type
_entity.pdbx_description
1 polymer ?
#
loop_
_entity_poly.entity_id
_entity_poly.type
_entity_poly.pdbx_seq_one_letter_code
_entity_poly.pdbx_strand_id
1 'polypeptide(L)'
;VEDLLRSQVPDRTNWRALLKGDAEELDLVAIREQVFDACADGLRELQGRFGLQAIQPLADAEVVQMKYPVEAYPSKIVSFNLDKDPVVEGTLLGIKGQYLIFDTGVINIRKYTAYQLAVLQ
;
A
#
# COMPACT_ATOMS: atom_id res chain seq x y z
N VAL A 1 9.41 10.44 -14.42
CA VAL A 1 8.03 10.74 -13.95
C VAL A 1 7.88 10.36 -12.49
N GLU A 2 8.05 9.08 -12.11
CA GLU A 2 7.92 8.65 -10.70
C GLU A 2 8.73 9.51 -9.71
N ASP A 3 10.01 9.77 -10.02
CA ASP A 3 10.89 10.58 -9.17
C ASP A 3 10.37 12.02 -8.94
N LEU A 4 9.78 12.63 -9.97
CA LEU A 4 9.14 13.95 -9.88
C LEU A 4 7.91 13.90 -8.96
N LEU A 5 7.03 12.90 -9.16
CA LEU A 5 5.79 12.75 -8.40
C LEU A 5 6.03 12.40 -6.92
N ARG A 6 7.14 11.72 -6.62
CA ARG A 6 7.57 11.39 -5.25
C ARG A 6 7.77 12.62 -4.36
N SER A 7 7.98 13.80 -4.95
CA SER A 7 8.05 15.08 -4.21
C SER A 7 6.70 15.48 -3.59
N GLN A 8 5.59 15.05 -4.18
CA GLN A 8 4.23 15.37 -3.74
C GLN A 8 3.59 14.21 -2.97
N VAL A 9 3.91 12.97 -3.36
CA VAL A 9 3.31 11.75 -2.79
C VAL A 9 4.40 10.89 -2.14
N PRO A 10 4.38 10.71 -0.81
CA PRO A 10 5.38 9.91 -0.13
C PRO A 10 5.23 8.42 -0.47
N ASP A 11 6.32 7.82 -0.93
CA ASP A 11 6.41 6.38 -1.26
C ASP A 11 6.61 5.48 -0.02
N ARG A 12 6.16 5.93 1.16
CA ARG A 12 6.29 5.16 2.41
C ARG A 12 4.94 4.92 3.02
N THR A 13 4.60 3.64 3.19
CA THR A 13 3.40 3.24 3.90
C THR A 13 3.69 3.16 5.41
N ASN A 14 2.91 3.89 6.22
CA ASN A 14 2.85 3.63 7.65
C ASN A 14 2.05 2.34 7.89
N TRP A 15 2.74 1.19 7.85
CA TRP A 15 2.10 -0.12 7.95
C TRP A 15 1.29 -0.31 9.24
N ARG A 16 1.66 0.37 10.34
CA ARG A 16 0.85 0.31 11.56
C ARG A 16 -0.48 1.04 11.37
N ALA A 17 -0.50 2.20 10.75
CA ALA A 17 -1.75 2.89 10.44
C ALA A 17 -2.62 2.07 9.48
N LEU A 18 -2.01 1.46 8.45
CA LEU A 18 -2.71 0.62 7.46
C LEU A 18 -3.52 -0.52 8.10
N LEU A 19 -3.01 -1.13 9.17
CA LEU A 19 -3.62 -2.29 9.82
C LEU A 19 -4.55 -1.93 10.98
N LYS A 20 -4.77 -0.64 11.29
CA LYS A 20 -5.68 -0.22 12.38
C LYS A 20 -7.15 -0.19 11.97
N GLY A 21 -7.43 -0.13 10.68
CA GLY A 21 -8.78 0.08 10.17
C GLY A 21 -8.75 0.47 8.71
N ASP A 22 -9.90 0.86 8.19
CA ASP A 22 -10.02 1.40 6.84
C ASP A 22 -9.34 2.76 6.71
N ALA A 23 -8.89 3.07 5.49
CA ALA A 23 -8.36 4.38 5.19
C ALA A 23 -9.50 5.40 5.19
N GLU A 24 -9.17 6.64 5.54
CA GLU A 24 -10.10 7.75 5.37
C GLU A 24 -10.44 7.91 3.89
N GLU A 25 -11.69 8.28 3.60
CA GLU A 25 -12.11 8.58 2.25
C GLU A 25 -11.41 9.86 1.77
N LEU A 26 -10.81 9.77 0.58
CA LEU A 26 -10.10 10.87 -0.05
C LEU A 26 -10.70 11.12 -1.43
N ASP A 27 -10.79 12.40 -1.79
CA ASP A 27 -11.09 12.80 -3.16
C ASP A 27 -9.84 12.59 -4.03
N LEU A 28 -9.70 11.39 -4.58
CA LEU A 28 -8.56 10.99 -5.40
C LEU A 28 -8.48 11.78 -6.71
N VAL A 29 -9.61 12.31 -7.21
CA VAL A 29 -9.62 13.16 -8.41
C VAL A 29 -9.03 14.51 -8.07
N ALA A 30 -9.48 15.15 -6.98
CA ALA A 30 -8.91 16.42 -6.55
C ALA A 30 -7.42 16.31 -6.21
N ILE A 31 -6.99 15.24 -5.55
CA ILE A 31 -5.57 14.99 -5.22
C ILE A 31 -4.74 14.82 -6.51
N ARG A 32 -5.27 14.12 -7.52
CA ARG A 32 -4.58 13.97 -8.82
C ARG A 32 -4.34 15.34 -9.47
N GLU A 33 -5.36 16.19 -9.53
CA GLU A 33 -5.22 17.54 -10.11
C GLU A 33 -4.18 18.37 -9.35
N GLN A 34 -4.21 18.35 -8.01
CA GLN A 34 -3.22 19.04 -7.18
C GLN A 34 -1.79 18.57 -7.48
N VAL A 35 -1.58 17.26 -7.63
CA VAL A 35 -0.26 16.70 -7.94
C VAL A 35 0.17 17.06 -9.36
N PHE A 36 -0.74 17.04 -10.35
CA PHE A 36 -0.43 17.45 -11.72
C PHE A 36 -0.06 18.92 -11.81
N ASP A 37 -0.79 19.80 -11.12
CA ASP A 37 -0.49 21.22 -11.05
C ASP A 37 0.87 21.48 -10.41
N ALA A 38 1.13 20.85 -9.26
CA ALA A 38 2.40 20.99 -8.54
C ALA A 38 3.61 20.48 -9.35
N CYS A 39 3.42 19.51 -10.24
CA CYS A 39 4.47 18.91 -11.06
C CYS A 39 4.47 19.41 -12.53
N ALA A 40 3.63 20.38 -12.90
CA ALA A 40 3.40 20.77 -14.29
C ALA A 40 4.67 21.20 -15.04
N ASP A 41 5.54 21.99 -14.40
CA ASP A 41 6.81 22.42 -15.00
C ASP A 41 7.75 21.23 -15.23
N GLY A 42 7.90 20.34 -14.25
CA GLY A 42 8.74 19.15 -14.37
C GLY A 42 8.23 18.16 -15.41
N LEU A 43 6.90 18.02 -15.55
CA LEU A 43 6.30 17.21 -16.60
C LEU A 43 6.58 17.79 -17.99
N ARG A 44 6.46 19.11 -18.15
CA ARG A 44 6.82 19.82 -19.41
C ARG A 44 8.30 19.65 -19.75
N GLU A 45 9.20 19.75 -18.77
CA GLU A 45 10.64 19.52 -19.00
C GLU A 45 10.90 18.10 -19.49
N LEU A 46 10.30 17.09 -18.85
CA LEU A 46 10.42 15.70 -19.26
C LEU A 46 9.88 15.47 -20.68
N GLN A 47 8.73 16.06 -21.04
CA GLN A 47 8.19 16.01 -22.41
C GLN A 47 9.12 16.70 -23.41
N GLY A 48 9.73 17.83 -23.05
CA GLY A 48 10.73 18.50 -23.90
C GLY A 48 11.96 17.62 -24.16
N ARG A 49 12.42 16.89 -23.14
CA ARG A 49 13.61 16.02 -23.21
C ARG A 49 13.37 14.70 -23.93
N PHE A 50 12.21 14.07 -23.71
CA PHE A 50 11.92 12.72 -24.19
C PHE A 50 10.91 12.68 -25.34
N GLY A 51 10.34 13.82 -25.71
CA GLY A 51 9.32 13.97 -26.74
C GLY A 51 7.92 14.16 -26.15
N LEU A 52 7.08 14.93 -26.86
CA LEU A 52 5.73 15.29 -26.39
C LEU A 52 4.85 14.08 -26.08
N GLN A 53 5.02 12.98 -26.81
CA GLN A 53 4.27 11.74 -26.63
C GLN A 53 4.87 10.77 -25.60
N ALA A 54 6.02 11.11 -24.99
CA ALA A 54 6.66 10.24 -24.00
C ALA A 54 5.89 10.16 -22.68
N ILE A 55 5.01 11.13 -22.41
CA ILE A 55 4.18 11.19 -21.20
C ILE A 55 2.76 11.54 -21.63
N GLN A 56 1.83 10.63 -21.34
CA GLN A 56 0.40 10.79 -21.61
C GLN A 56 -0.36 10.86 -20.28
N PRO A 57 -0.99 11.99 -19.94
CA PRO A 57 -1.87 12.06 -18.78
C PRO A 57 -3.15 11.24 -19.02
N LEU A 58 -3.67 10.64 -17.95
CA LEU A 58 -4.93 9.90 -17.93
C LEU A 58 -5.98 10.69 -17.14
N ALA A 59 -6.46 11.79 -17.71
CA ALA A 59 -7.40 12.71 -17.04
C ALA A 59 -8.77 12.07 -16.77
N ASP A 60 -9.19 11.13 -17.63
CA ASP A 60 -10.49 10.46 -17.54
C ASP A 60 -10.44 9.12 -16.80
N ALA A 61 -9.31 8.81 -16.14
CA ALA A 61 -9.20 7.60 -15.34
C ALA A 61 -10.18 7.65 -14.16
N GLU A 62 -11.04 6.64 -14.08
CA GLU A 62 -12.00 6.49 -12.98
C GLU A 62 -11.32 5.98 -11.71
N VAL A 63 -11.87 6.39 -10.57
CA VAL A 63 -11.43 5.90 -9.26
C VAL A 63 -11.89 4.46 -9.07
N VAL A 64 -10.95 3.55 -8.89
CA VAL A 64 -11.23 2.16 -8.56
C VAL A 64 -11.27 1.99 -7.05
N GLN A 65 -12.43 1.58 -6.54
CA GLN A 65 -12.63 1.28 -5.12
C GLN A 65 -12.32 -0.19 -4.85
N MET A 66 -11.39 -0.44 -3.93
CA MET A 66 -10.97 -1.78 -3.53
C MET A 66 -11.18 -1.95 -2.03
N LYS A 67 -11.76 -3.09 -1.64
CA LYS A 67 -11.94 -3.47 -0.23
C LYS A 67 -11.12 -4.70 0.09
N TYR A 68 -10.42 -4.64 1.21
CA TYR A 68 -9.69 -5.79 1.74
C TYR A 68 -10.64 -6.73 2.47
N PRO A 69 -10.45 -8.06 2.37
CA PRO A 69 -11.23 -9.03 3.14
C PRO A 69 -10.73 -9.04 4.58
N VAL A 70 -11.30 -8.18 5.43
CA VAL A 70 -10.99 -8.09 6.86
C VAL A 70 -12.29 -8.19 7.65
N GLU A 71 -12.40 -9.24 8.46
CA GLU A 71 -13.54 -9.44 9.37
C GLU A 71 -13.40 -8.59 10.63
N ALA A 72 -12.19 -8.51 11.19
CA ALA A 72 -11.90 -7.67 12.35
C ALA A 72 -10.46 -7.16 12.35
N TYR A 73 -10.31 -5.89 12.72
CA TYR A 73 -9.02 -5.24 12.88
C TYR A 73 -8.46 -5.46 14.30
N PRO A 74 -7.13 -5.63 14.46
CA PRO A 74 -6.54 -5.92 15.76
C PRO A 74 -6.59 -4.68 16.68
N SER A 75 -6.97 -4.88 17.94
CA SER A 75 -6.95 -3.81 18.96
C SER A 75 -5.53 -3.32 19.27
N LYS A 76 -4.54 -4.20 19.13
CA LYS A 76 -3.12 -3.92 19.25
C LYS A 76 -2.34 -4.60 18.13
N ILE A 77 -1.48 -3.85 17.46
CA ILE A 77 -0.65 -4.39 16.38
C ILE A 77 0.62 -5.00 16.97
N VAL A 78 0.64 -6.33 17.02
CA VAL A 78 1.80 -7.14 17.41
C VAL A 78 2.26 -7.92 16.19
N SER A 79 3.51 -7.73 15.77
CA SER A 79 4.04 -8.43 14.58
C SER A 79 4.69 -9.75 14.99
N PHE A 80 4.28 -10.84 14.34
CA PHE A 80 4.95 -12.13 14.46
C PHE A 80 6.35 -12.10 13.86
N ASN A 81 7.26 -12.83 14.49
CA ASN A 81 8.63 -12.97 14.05
C ASN A 81 9.10 -14.43 14.12
N LEU A 82 9.09 -15.11 12.96
CA LEU A 82 9.48 -16.53 12.84
C LEU A 82 10.94 -16.81 13.19
N ASP A 83 11.80 -15.79 13.20
CA ASP A 83 13.20 -15.93 13.62
C ASP A 83 13.34 -16.05 15.14
N LYS A 84 12.34 -15.56 15.89
CA LYS A 84 12.31 -15.57 17.35
C LYS A 84 11.39 -16.66 17.89
N ASP A 85 10.23 -16.80 17.25
CA ASP A 85 9.23 -17.80 17.57
C ASP A 85 8.78 -18.46 16.27
N PRO A 86 9.22 -19.70 15.96
CA PRO A 86 8.98 -20.35 14.68
C PRO A 86 7.53 -20.78 14.49
N VAL A 87 6.67 -20.60 15.49
CA VAL A 87 5.27 -20.98 15.46
C VAL A 87 4.38 -19.73 15.52
N VAL A 88 3.35 -19.71 14.68
CA VAL A 88 2.29 -18.69 14.72
C VAL A 88 0.96 -19.43 14.81
N GLU A 89 0.20 -19.10 15.84
CA GLU A 89 -1.12 -19.68 16.12
C GLU A 89 -2.14 -18.57 16.32
N GLY A 90 -3.38 -18.81 15.87
CA GLY A 90 -4.49 -17.89 16.01
C GLY A 90 -5.56 -18.11 14.94
N THR A 91 -6.65 -17.36 15.05
CA THR A 91 -7.72 -17.31 14.06
C THR A 91 -7.38 -16.28 13.00
N LEU A 92 -7.37 -16.63 11.71
CA LEU A 92 -7.19 -15.67 10.62
C LEU A 92 -8.46 -14.80 10.50
N LEU A 93 -8.30 -13.50 10.74
CA LEU A 93 -9.38 -12.50 10.73
C LEU A 93 -9.35 -11.59 9.49
N GLY A 94 -8.29 -11.64 8.69
CA GLY A 94 -8.26 -10.87 7.45
C GLY A 94 -6.91 -10.81 6.75
N ILE A 95 -6.95 -10.19 5.57
CA ILE A 95 -5.78 -9.96 4.72
C ILE A 95 -5.79 -8.50 4.29
N LYS A 96 -4.67 -7.79 4.50
CA LYS A 96 -4.51 -6.40 4.06
C LYS A 96 -3.12 -6.15 3.48
N GLY A 97 -3.07 -5.97 2.17
CA GLY A 97 -1.82 -5.90 1.41
C GLY A 97 -1.00 -7.19 1.59
N GLN A 98 0.23 -7.05 2.09
CA GLN A 98 1.15 -8.18 2.35
C GLN A 98 0.99 -8.81 3.75
N TYR A 99 -0.01 -8.39 4.52
CA TYR A 99 -0.20 -8.81 5.91
C TYR A 99 -1.38 -9.77 6.04
N LEU A 100 -1.16 -10.89 6.74
CA LEU A 100 -2.22 -11.66 7.36
C LEU A 100 -2.48 -11.12 8.76
N ILE A 101 -3.76 -11.05 9.13
CA ILE A 101 -4.24 -10.53 10.42
C ILE A 101 -4.85 -11.70 11.18
N PHE A 102 -4.32 -11.97 12.36
CA PHE A 102 -4.84 -12.95 13.31
C PHE A 102 -5.37 -12.26 14.56
N ASP A 103 -6.22 -12.94 15.32
CA ASP A 103 -6.66 -12.51 16.66
C ASP A 103 -5.49 -12.30 17.65
N THR A 104 -4.39 -13.02 17.46
CA THR A 104 -3.18 -12.99 18.28
C THR A 104 -2.08 -12.05 17.77
N GLY A 105 -2.19 -11.54 16.54
CA GLY A 105 -1.16 -10.67 15.95
C GLY A 105 -1.23 -10.56 14.43
N VAL A 106 -0.22 -9.97 13.80
CA VAL A 106 -0.13 -9.80 12.35
C VAL A 106 1.20 -10.33 11.82
N ILE A 107 1.23 -10.83 10.60
CA ILE A 107 2.46 -11.30 9.96
C ILE A 107 2.61 -10.71 8.56
N ASN A 108 3.79 -10.18 8.26
CA ASN A 108 4.16 -9.76 6.91
C ASN A 108 4.69 -10.97 6.14
N ILE A 109 3.92 -11.50 5.21
CA ILE A 109 4.29 -12.72 4.47
C ILE A 109 5.48 -12.48 3.54
N ARG A 110 5.65 -11.25 3.03
CA ARG A 110 6.78 -10.91 2.15
C ARG A 110 8.13 -11.11 2.84
N LYS A 111 8.20 -10.98 4.18
CA LYS A 111 9.42 -11.23 4.95
C LYS A 111 9.89 -12.70 4.85
N TYR A 112 8.96 -13.63 4.64
CA TYR A 112 9.21 -15.07 4.76
C TYR A 112 9.14 -15.82 3.43
N THR A 113 9.29 -15.14 2.30
CA THR A 113 9.18 -15.77 0.97
C THR A 113 10.25 -16.81 0.66
N ALA A 114 11.37 -16.80 1.40
CA ALA A 114 12.44 -17.80 1.29
C ALA A 114 12.33 -18.92 2.34
N TYR A 115 11.26 -18.96 3.15
CA TYR A 115 11.08 -19.95 4.20
C TYR A 115 10.29 -21.12 3.65
N GLN A 116 10.65 -22.33 4.06
CA GLN A 116 9.76 -23.48 3.94
C GLN A 116 8.83 -23.48 5.14
N LEU A 117 7.53 -23.32 4.88
CA LEU A 117 6.49 -23.27 5.90
C LEU A 117 5.60 -24.52 5.80
N ALA A 118 5.12 -25.00 6.95
CA ALA A 118 4.07 -25.98 7.03
C ALA A 118 2.84 -25.33 7.65
N VAL A 119 1.66 -25.57 7.09
CA VAL A 119 0.38 -25.15 7.65
C VAL A 119 -0.28 -26.38 8.24
N LEU A 120 -0.59 -26.34 9.52
CA LEU A 120 -1.33 -27.38 10.23
C LEU A 120 -2.77 -26.88 10.41
N GLN A 121 -3.74 -27.74 10.07
CA GLN A 121 -5.17 -27.47 10.22
C GLN A 121 -5.75 -28.23 11.40
#